data_AF-A0A354Q6K5-F1
#
_entry.id   AF-A0A354Q6K5-F1
#
_cell.length_a   1.000
_cell.length_b   1.000
_cell.length_c   1.000
_cell.angle_alpha   90.00
_cell.angle_beta   90.00
_cell.angle_gamma   90.00
#
_symmetry.space_group_name_H-M   'P 1'
#
loop_
_entity.id
_entity.type
_entity.pdbx_description
1 polymer ?
#
loop_
_entity_poly.entity_id
_entity_poly.type
_entity_poly.pdbx_seq_one_letter_code
_entity_poly.pdbx_strand_id
1 'polypeptide(L)' 'TLQVDVCQYEPSIALDGGPDGLFFYKYLLKTGPSLLKKSGEMILEIGFEQQVELTELQDD' A
#
# COMPACT_ATOMS: atom_id res chain seq x y z
N THR A 1 -3.70 12.78 -13.62
CA THR A 1 -3.25 11.87 -14.69
C THR A 1 -1.82 11.47 -14.43
N LEU A 2 -1.41 10.25 -14.80
CA LEU A 2 -0.03 9.81 -14.62
C LEU A 2 0.92 10.61 -15.51
N GLN A 3 2.17 10.74 -15.08
CA GLN A 3 3.24 11.27 -15.92
C GLN A 3 3.46 10.35 -17.12
N VAL A 4 3.92 10.91 -18.25
CA VAL A 4 4.13 10.16 -19.49
C VAL A 4 5.10 9.00 -19.28
N ASP A 5 6.19 9.25 -18.55
CA ASP A 5 7.20 8.21 -18.34
C ASP A 5 6.66 7.05 -17.51
N VAL A 6 5.81 7.34 -16.52
CA VAL A 6 5.16 6.33 -15.68
C VAL A 6 4.16 5.50 -16.50
N CYS A 7 3.28 6.15 -17.26
CA CYS A 7 2.25 5.42 -17.99
C CYS A 7 2.76 4.64 -19.20
N GLN A 8 3.92 5.02 -19.76
CA GLN A 8 4.49 4.37 -20.93
C GLN A 8 5.56 3.32 -20.61
N TYR A 9 6.31 3.49 -19.51
CA TYR A 9 7.49 2.67 -19.26
C TYR A 9 7.46 1.88 -17.96
N GLU A 10 6.52 2.16 -17.04
CA GLU A 10 6.39 1.38 -15.80
C GLU A 10 5.33 0.25 -15.94
N PRO A 11 5.58 -0.93 -15.36
CA PRO A 11 4.59 -2.02 -15.36
C PRO A 11 3.32 -1.60 -14.60
N SER A 12 2.15 -1.78 -15.22
CA SER A 12 0.87 -1.44 -14.58
C SER A 12 0.65 -2.15 -13.24
N ILE A 13 1.09 -3.40 -13.12
CA ILE A 13 0.99 -4.17 -11.87
C ILE A 13 1.80 -3.59 -10.70
N ALA A 14 2.82 -2.78 -10.99
CA ALA A 14 3.60 -2.09 -9.95
C ALA A 14 2.90 -0.81 -9.45
N LEU A 15 1.89 -0.32 -10.19
CA LEU A 15 1.17 0.93 -9.92
C LEU A 15 -0.25 0.68 -9.38
N ASP A 16 -0.87 -0.44 -9.77
CA ASP A 16 -2.28 -0.71 -9.51
C ASP A 16 -2.54 -1.15 -8.05
N GLY A 17 -2.95 -0.19 -7.22
CA GLY A 17 -3.42 -0.44 -5.85
C GLY A 17 -4.90 -0.88 -5.75
N GLY A 18 -5.56 -1.21 -6.85
CA GLY A 18 -6.98 -1.54 -6.90
C GLY A 18 -7.90 -0.30 -6.90
N PRO A 19 -9.23 -0.49 -6.81
CA PRO A 19 -10.21 0.57 -7.02
C PRO A 19 -10.10 1.77 -6.08
N ASP A 20 -9.62 1.54 -4.86
CA ASP A 20 -9.38 2.57 -3.83
C ASP A 20 -7.89 2.85 -3.61
N GLY A 21 -7.00 2.20 -4.37
CA GLY A 21 -5.56 2.30 -4.20
C GLY A 21 -5.02 1.61 -2.93
N LEU A 22 -5.86 0.89 -2.16
CA LEU A 22 -5.51 0.34 -0.84
C LEU A 22 -5.31 -1.18 -0.80
N PHE A 23 -5.44 -1.87 -1.93
CA PHE A 23 -5.41 -3.34 -2.01
C PHE A 23 -4.20 -3.96 -1.30
N PHE A 24 -2.99 -3.46 -1.60
CA PHE A 24 -1.76 -4.00 -1.02
C PHE A 24 -1.64 -3.73 0.48
N TYR A 25 -2.06 -2.56 0.95
CA TYR A 25 -2.02 -2.24 2.38
C TYR A 25 -2.97 -3.14 3.17
N LYS A 26 -4.20 -3.34 2.69
CA LYS A 26 -5.17 -4.28 3.28
C LYS A 26 -4.62 -5.70 3.34
N TYR A 27 -3.96 -6.15 2.27
CA TYR A 27 -3.32 -7.46 2.23
C TYR A 27 -2.16 -7.59 3.22
N LEU A 28 -1.27 -6.61 3.27
CA LEU A 28 -0.07 -6.61 4.11
C LEU A 28 -0.40 -6.44 5.60
N LEU A 29 -1.33 -5.55 5.96
CA LEU A 29 -1.77 -5.39 7.35
C LEU A 29 -2.41 -6.67 7.89
N LYS A 30 -3.14 -7.40 7.04
CA LYS A 30 -3.73 -8.69 7.41
C LYS A 30 -2.72 -9.82 7.55
N THR A 31 -1.74 -9.92 6.65
CA THR A 31 -0.85 -11.09 6.55
C THR A 31 0.49 -10.86 7.26
N GLY A 32 1.02 -9.65 7.16
CA GLY A 32 2.31 -9.20 7.65
C GLY A 32 2.61 -9.55 9.11
N PRO A 33 1.71 -9.25 10.08
CA PRO A 33 1.98 -9.52 11.49
C PRO A 33 2.36 -10.97 11.78
N SER A 34 1.78 -11.93 11.04
CA SER A 34 2.08 -13.36 11.20
C SER A 34 3.47 -13.78 10.69
N LEU A 35 4.09 -12.96 9.85
CA LEU A 35 5.38 -13.21 9.22
C LEU A 35 6.53 -12.51 9.95
N LEU A 36 6.23 -11.55 10.83
CA LEU A 36 7.23 -10.81 11.58
C LEU A 36 7.81 -11.66 12.71
N LYS A 37 9.10 -11.44 13.00
CA LYS A 37 9.70 -11.91 14.26
C LYS A 37 9.00 -11.22 15.44
N LYS A 38 9.12 -11.81 16.63
CA LYS A 38 8.64 -11.17 17.86
C LYS A 38 9.24 -9.76 17.97
N SER A 39 8.36 -8.76 18.15
CA SER A 39 8.71 -7.33 18.20
C SER A 39 9.33 -6.78 16.91
N GLY A 40 9.17 -7.46 15.78
CA GLY A 40 9.49 -6.92 14.47
C GLY A 40 8.49 -5.84 14.05
N GLU A 41 8.95 -4.92 13.23
CA GLU A 41 8.14 -3.81 12.71
C GLU A 41 8.02 -3.93 11.19
N MET A 42 6.89 -3.47 10.65
CA MET A 42 6.65 -3.32 9.23
C MET A 42 6.53 -1.83 8.92
N ILE A 43 7.34 -1.35 7.98
CA ILE A 43 7.34 0.05 7.53
C ILE A 43 6.99 0.03 6.05
N LEU A 44 5.97 0.79 5.67
CA LEU A 44 5.45 0.87 4.30
C LEU A 44 5.51 2.33 3.83
N GLU A 45 5.89 2.53 2.57
CA GLU A 45 5.68 3.82 1.89
C GLU A 45 4.18 3.97 1.58
N ILE A 46 3.66 5.20 1.70
CA ILE A 46 2.27 5.52 1.42
C ILE A 46 2.18 6.66 0.41
N GLY A 47 1.09 6.70 -0.36
CA GLY A 47 0.77 7.85 -1.20
C GLY A 47 0.46 9.10 -0.36
N PHE A 48 0.81 10.28 -0.88
CA PHE A 48 0.71 11.57 -0.16
C PHE A 48 -0.68 11.82 0.46
N GLU A 49 -1.75 11.43 -0.25
CA GLU A 49 -3.13 11.68 0.19
C GLU A 49 -3.74 10.52 0.99
N GLN A 50 -3.06 9.37 1.11
CA GLN A 50 -3.63 8.14 1.67
C GLN A 50 -3.55 8.06 3.21
N GLN A 51 -3.08 9.11 3.87
CA GLN A 51 -2.85 9.09 5.31
C GLN A 51 -4.13 8.83 6.11
N VAL A 52 -5.25 9.47 5.74
CA VAL A 52 -6.50 9.37 6.49
C VAL A 52 -7.07 7.97 6.38
N GLU A 53 -7.22 7.44 5.17
CA GLU A 53 -7.79 6.12 4.94
C GLU A 53 -6.95 4.99 5.55
N LEU A 54 -5.62 5.14 5.53
CA LEU A 54 -4.72 4.15 6.15
C LEU A 54 -4.74 4.19 7.67
N THR A 55 -4.97 5.37 8.27
CA THR A 55 -5.10 5.49 9.72
C THR A 55 -6.39 4.80 10.18
N GLU A 56 -7.51 5.01 9.48
CA GLU A 56 -8.78 4.34 9.78
C GLU A 56 -8.66 2.81 9.65
N LEU A 57 -7.91 2.32 8.65
CA LEU A 57 -7.71 0.90 8.43
C LEU A 57 -6.87 0.21 9.52
N GLN A 58 -6.04 0.94 10.26
CA GLN A 58 -5.20 0.39 11.33
C GLN A 58 -6.00 0.12 12.62
N ASP A 59 -7.10 0.84 12.82
CA ASP A 59 -7.92 0.77 14.03
C ASP A 59 -8.97 -0.38 14.00
N ASP A 60 -9.12 -1.05 12.86
CA ASP A 60 -9.99 -2.22 12.61
C ASP A 60 -9.28 -3.58 12.88
#